data_AF-A0A7W1PX98-F1
#
_entry.id   AF-A0A7W1PX98-F1
#
_cell.length_a   1.000
_cell.length_b   1.000
_cell.length_c   1.000
_cell.angle_alpha   90.00
_cell.angle_beta   90.00
_cell.angle_gamma   90.00
#
_symmetry.space_group_name_H-M   'P 1'
#
loop_
_entity.id
_entity.type
_entity.pdbx_description
1 polymer ?
#
loop_
_entity_poly.entity_id
_entity_poly.type
_entity_poly.pdbx_seq_one_letter_code
_entity_poly.pdbx_strand_id
1 'polypeptide(L)'
;MKFLFPTFLFALFAIAIPIIIHLFNFRKFKKIYFTNVKFLKEVKQETQSKSKLKHLLVLCTRILAITFLVFAFAQPFIPSENSNAVIGDKVVSVYVDNSFSMQAQSEQGGLFEESRRRAREISDA
;
A
#
# COMPACT_ATOMS: atom_id res chain seq x y z
N MET A 1 5.69 -10.54 11.36
CA MET A 1 5.28 -10.07 10.02
C MET A 1 6.37 -10.42 9.03
N LYS A 2 5.99 -10.92 7.86
CA LYS A 2 6.89 -11.13 6.72
C LYS A 2 6.49 -10.13 5.63
N PHE A 3 7.41 -9.84 4.72
CA PHE A 3 7.17 -8.96 3.57
C PHE A 3 7.30 -9.78 2.30
N LEU A 4 6.40 -9.56 1.34
CA LEU A 4 6.50 -10.22 0.03
C LEU A 4 7.68 -9.68 -0.78
N PHE A 5 7.93 -8.37 -0.68
CA PHE A 5 9.04 -7.70 -1.36
C PHE A 5 9.91 -6.91 -0.37
N PRO A 6 10.80 -7.59 0.39
CA PRO A 6 11.60 -6.95 1.44
C PRO A 6 12.59 -5.90 0.92
N THR A 7 13.00 -5.98 -0.35
CA THR A 7 13.90 -4.99 -0.97
C THR A 7 13.30 -3.60 -1.05
N PHE A 8 11.97 -3.47 -1.10
CA PHE A 8 11.32 -2.16 -1.09
C PHE A 8 11.55 -1.39 0.21
N LEU A 9 11.91 -2.04 1.33
CA LEU A 9 12.24 -1.33 2.56
C LEU A 9 13.44 -0.38 2.40
N PHE A 10 14.37 -0.66 1.46
CA PHE A 10 15.45 0.28 1.15
C PHE A 10 14.93 1.62 0.61
N ALA A 11 13.74 1.67 0.03
CA ALA A 11 13.12 2.93 -0.39
C ALA A 11 12.77 3.85 0.79
N LEU A 12 12.75 3.36 2.05
CA LEU A 12 12.61 4.22 3.23
C LEU A 12 13.75 5.24 3.34
N PHE A 13 14.93 4.98 2.76
CA PHE A 13 16.00 5.98 2.69
C PHE A 13 15.59 7.26 1.95
N ALA A 14 14.57 7.21 1.09
CA ALA A 14 14.02 8.41 0.44
C ALA A 14 13.41 9.41 1.45
N ILE A 15 13.04 8.97 2.66
CA ILE A 15 12.58 9.84 3.76
C ILE A 15 13.67 10.83 4.19
N ALA A 16 14.95 10.52 3.95
CA ALA A 16 16.04 11.46 4.23
C ALA A 16 15.88 12.76 3.43
N ILE A 17 15.29 12.72 2.22
CA ILE A 17 15.13 13.90 1.36
C ILE A 17 14.28 15.00 2.04
N PRO A 18 13.02 14.77 2.46
CA PRO A 18 12.23 15.80 3.13
C PRO A 18 12.83 16.23 4.48
N ILE A 19 13.52 15.34 5.20
CA ILE A 19 14.19 15.68 6.46
C ILE A 19 15.36 16.64 6.22
N ILE A 20 16.23 16.33 5.25
CA ILE A 20 17.36 17.18 4.86
C ILE A 20 16.83 18.53 4.37
N ILE A 21 15.84 18.56 3.48
CA ILE A 21 15.25 19.83 3.00
C ILE A 21 14.66 20.65 4.16
N HIS A 22 14.04 20.00 5.14
CA HIS A 22 13.51 20.68 6.32
C HIS A 22 14.61 21.27 7.20
N LEU A 23 15.67 20.49 7.47
CA LEU A 23 16.79 20.90 8.32
C LEU A 23 17.62 22.03 7.67
N PHE A 24 17.89 21.91 6.36
CA PHE A 24 18.74 22.85 5.62
C PHE A 24 18.01 24.08 5.10
N ASN A 25 16.73 24.26 5.45
CA ASN A 25 15.86 25.42 5.22
C ASN A 25 16.53 26.53 4.38
N PHE A 26 16.52 26.39 3.05
CA PHE A 26 17.20 27.26 2.07
C PHE A 26 16.58 28.68 1.99
N ARG A 27 16.25 29.28 3.13
CA ARG A 27 15.69 30.62 3.22
C ARG A 27 16.77 31.65 2.92
N LYS A 28 16.67 32.27 1.74
CA LYS A 28 17.33 33.54 1.45
C LYS A 28 16.62 34.65 2.22
N PHE A 29 17.22 35.13 3.31
CA PHE A 29 16.70 36.27 4.05
C PHE A 29 16.88 37.55 3.21
N LYS A 30 15.80 38.13 2.70
CA LYS A 30 15.81 39.52 2.19
C LYS A 30 15.71 40.48 3.36
N LYS A 31 16.71 41.34 3.54
CA LYS A 31 16.67 42.44 4.51
C LYS A 31 15.87 43.61 3.91
N ILE A 32 14.86 44.08 4.62
CA ILE A 32 14.05 45.26 4.26
C ILE A 32 14.15 46.22 5.45
N TYR A 33 14.50 47.48 5.20
CA TYR A 33 14.58 48.51 6.24
C TYR A 33 13.17 49.01 6.59
N PHE A 34 12.80 48.99 7.88
CA PHE A 34 11.49 49.39 8.36
C PHE A 34 11.62 50.27 9.62
N THR A 35 10.85 51.35 9.69
CA THR A 35 11.04 52.48 10.62
C THR A 35 10.58 52.20 12.06
N ASN A 36 9.70 51.22 12.31
CA ASN A 36 9.23 50.90 13.66
C ASN A 36 9.09 49.37 13.88
N VAL A 37 10.03 48.76 14.62
CA VAL A 37 10.15 47.29 14.77
C VAL A 37 9.51 46.73 16.04
N LYS A 38 9.05 47.59 16.96
CA LYS A 38 8.59 47.17 18.29
C LYS A 38 7.33 46.28 18.21
N PHE A 39 6.33 46.73 17.46
CA PHE A 39 5.08 45.99 17.20
C PHE A 39 5.31 44.74 16.32
N LEU A 40 6.24 44.83 15.37
CA LEU A 40 6.56 43.74 14.46
C LEU A 40 7.24 42.55 15.17
N LYS A 41 8.03 42.83 16.21
CA LYS A 41 8.76 41.80 16.98
C LYS A 41 7.81 40.92 17.79
N GLU A 42 6.79 41.54 18.41
CA GLU A 42 5.79 40.87 19.23
C GLU A 42 4.89 39.95 18.39
N VAL A 43 4.37 40.44 17.26
CA VAL A 43 3.60 39.62 16.29
C VAL A 43 4.45 38.50 15.67
N LYS A 44 5.73 38.76 15.38
CA LYS A 44 6.66 37.71 14.90
C LYS A 44 6.84 36.60 15.92
N GLN A 45 6.85 36.92 17.21
CA GLN A 45 7.12 35.96 18.28
C GLN A 45 5.95 34.98 18.46
N GLU A 46 4.72 35.50 18.44
CA GLU A 46 3.48 34.69 18.38
C GLU A 46 3.42 33.82 17.13
N THR A 47 3.69 34.40 15.96
CA THR A 47 3.62 33.70 14.66
C THR A 47 4.65 32.56 14.59
N GLN A 48 5.82 32.72 15.20
CA GLN A 48 6.87 31.71 15.19
C GLN A 48 6.46 30.41 15.90
N SER A 49 5.76 30.47 17.03
CA SER A 49 5.36 29.27 17.77
C SER A 49 4.32 28.43 17.00
N LYS A 50 3.27 29.07 16.46
CA LYS A 50 2.27 28.39 15.63
C LYS A 50 2.87 27.88 14.30
N SER A 51 3.78 28.66 13.71
CA SER A 51 4.49 28.27 12.49
C SER A 51 5.35 27.03 12.73
N LYS A 52 6.07 26.94 13.85
CA LYS A 52 6.88 25.75 14.22
C LYS A 52 6.05 24.47 14.34
N LEU A 53 4.89 24.53 15.01
CA LEU A 53 4.01 23.37 15.14
C LEU A 53 3.47 22.91 13.78
N LYS A 54 3.01 23.86 12.94
CA LYS A 54 2.56 23.55 11.58
C LYS A 54 3.69 22.94 10.74
N HIS A 55 4.91 23.46 10.87
CA HIS A 55 6.08 22.94 10.18
C HIS A 55 6.41 21.50 10.57
N LEU A 56 6.31 21.16 11.86
CA LEU A 56 6.52 19.80 12.34
C LEU A 56 5.42 18.85 11.85
N LEU A 57 4.15 19.26 11.94
CA LEU A 57 3.04 18.44 11.44
C LEU A 57 3.16 18.16 9.94
N VAL A 58 3.46 19.17 9.13
CA VAL A 58 3.66 19.01 7.67
C VAL A 58 4.83 18.08 7.37
N LEU A 59 5.92 18.15 8.14
CA LEU A 59 7.04 17.22 8.01
C LEU A 59 6.60 15.79 8.32
N CYS A 60 5.91 15.58 9.45
CA CYS A 60 5.39 14.27 9.84
C CYS A 60 4.49 13.68 8.77
N THR A 61 3.55 14.45 8.20
CA THR A 61 2.65 13.96 7.15
C THR A 61 3.42 13.55 5.88
N ARG A 62 4.45 14.31 5.49
CA ARG A 62 5.31 13.95 4.34
C ARG A 62 6.08 12.64 4.57
N ILE A 63 6.62 12.46 5.77
CA ILE A 63 7.32 11.23 6.15
C ILE A 63 6.34 10.05 6.13
N LEU A 64 5.19 10.18 6.78
CA LEU A 64 4.16 9.13 6.83
C LEU A 64 3.66 8.74 5.44
N ALA A 65 3.45 9.71 4.54
CA ALA A 65 3.04 9.43 3.17
C ALA A 65 4.05 8.53 2.43
N ILE A 66 5.35 8.82 2.56
CA ILE A 66 6.40 8.00 1.96
C ILE A 66 6.44 6.62 2.63
N THR A 67 6.38 6.56 3.97
CA THR A 67 6.37 5.29 4.70
C THR A 67 5.22 4.38 4.27
N PHE A 68 3.99 4.92 4.19
CA PHE A 68 2.83 4.14 3.76
C PHE A 68 2.92 3.72 2.30
N LEU A 69 3.46 4.56 1.43
CA LEU A 69 3.71 4.19 0.05
C LEU A 69 4.71 3.03 -0.05
N VAL A 70 5.82 3.09 0.71
CA VAL A 70 6.80 1.99 0.75
C VAL A 70 6.18 0.71 1.31
N PHE A 71 5.37 0.80 2.37
CA PHE A 71 4.68 -0.37 2.91
C PHE A 71 3.62 -0.94 1.96
N ALA A 72 2.92 -0.11 1.19
CA ALA A 72 1.99 -0.58 0.17
C ALA A 72 2.69 -1.45 -0.88
N PHE A 73 3.91 -1.08 -1.29
CA PHE A 73 4.71 -1.87 -2.23
C PHE A 73 5.44 -3.06 -1.57
N ALA A 74 5.84 -2.95 -0.30
CA ALA A 74 6.50 -4.04 0.43
C ALA A 74 5.53 -5.18 0.80
N GLN A 75 4.22 -4.90 0.81
CA GLN A 75 3.13 -5.84 1.11
C GLN A 75 3.38 -6.67 2.39
N PRO A 76 3.28 -6.03 3.58
CA PRO A 76 3.43 -6.74 4.85
C PRO A 76 2.29 -7.73 5.04
N PHE A 77 2.63 -8.95 5.44
CA PHE A 77 1.65 -9.96 5.83
C PHE A 77 2.00 -10.58 7.19
N ILE A 78 0.97 -10.98 7.93
CA ILE A 78 1.11 -11.74 9.16
C ILE A 78 0.91 -13.21 8.77
N PRO A 79 1.97 -14.04 8.74
CA PRO A 79 1.79 -15.47 8.54
C PRO A 79 0.97 -16.03 9.72
N SER A 80 -0.18 -16.63 9.42
CA SER A 80 -0.97 -17.36 10.42
C SER A 80 -0.38 -18.76 10.53
N GLU A 81 -0.15 -19.27 11.75
CA GLU A 81 0.31 -20.66 11.95
C GLU A 81 -0.72 -21.68 11.45
N ASN A 82 -2.00 -21.28 11.31
CA ASN A 82 -3.07 -22.09 10.72
C ASN A 82 -3.21 -21.95 9.21
N SER A 83 -2.42 -21.10 8.56
CA SER A 83 -2.19 -21.22 7.13
C SER A 83 -1.01 -22.15 6.96
N ASN A 84 -1.29 -23.46 6.97
CA ASN A 84 -0.61 -24.35 6.05
C ASN A 84 -0.77 -23.68 4.68
N ALA A 85 0.21 -22.86 4.30
CA ALA A 85 0.44 -22.59 2.90
C ALA A 85 0.45 -23.99 2.30
N VAL A 86 -0.53 -24.28 1.45
CA VAL A 86 -0.56 -25.50 0.64
C VAL A 86 0.62 -25.34 -0.30
N ILE A 87 1.81 -25.55 0.24
CA ILE A 87 3.05 -25.75 -0.46
C ILE A 87 2.88 -27.16 -0.99
N GLY A 88 2.22 -27.26 -2.14
CA GLY A 88 2.32 -28.41 -3.01
C GLY A 88 1.44 -29.61 -2.70
N ASP A 89 0.13 -29.43 -2.58
CA ASP A 89 -0.77 -30.32 -3.31
C ASP A 89 -1.35 -29.50 -4.46
N LYS A 90 -1.31 -30.04 -5.68
CA LYS A 90 -1.96 -29.40 -6.84
C LYS A 90 -3.46 -29.39 -6.57
N VAL A 91 -3.97 -28.32 -5.96
CA VAL A 91 -5.41 -28.13 -5.79
C VAL A 91 -5.99 -27.79 -7.16
N VAL A 92 -6.52 -28.80 -7.85
CA VAL A 92 -7.27 -28.62 -9.10
C VAL A 92 -8.71 -28.27 -8.75
N SER A 93 -9.05 -26.99 -8.82
CA SER A 93 -10.43 -26.53 -8.65
C SER A 93 -11.19 -26.66 -9.97
N VAL A 94 -12.12 -27.63 -10.05
CA VAL A 94 -12.99 -27.83 -11.21
C VAL A 94 -14.36 -27.21 -10.95
N TYR A 95 -14.85 -26.38 -11.87
CA TYR A 95 -16.19 -25.79 -11.81
C TYR A 95 -17.04 -26.32 -12.97
N VAL A 96 -18.26 -26.77 -12.65
CA VAL A 96 -19.23 -27.25 -13.64
C VAL A 96 -20.37 -26.24 -13.75
N ASP A 97 -20.61 -25.74 -14.96
CA ASP A 97 -21.73 -24.83 -15.24
C ASP A 97 -23.08 -25.57 -15.10
N ASN A 98 -24.08 -24.91 -14.53
CA ASN A 98 -25.45 -25.40 -14.38
C ASN A 98 -26.49 -24.49 -15.07
N SER A 99 -26.05 -23.64 -16.00
CA SER A 99 -26.90 -22.78 -16.82
C SER A 99 -27.89 -23.56 -17.70
N PHE A 100 -28.95 -22.90 -18.18
CA PHE A 100 -29.99 -23.53 -19.01
C PHE A 100 -29.46 -24.18 -20.30
N SER A 101 -28.36 -23.69 -20.87
CA SER A 101 -27.69 -24.31 -22.02
C SER A 101 -27.18 -25.72 -21.74
N MET A 102 -26.90 -26.05 -20.47
CA MET A 102 -26.42 -27.38 -20.07
C MET A 102 -27.51 -28.47 -20.04
N GLN A 103 -28.78 -28.09 -20.28
CA GLN A 103 -29.88 -29.03 -20.47
C GLN A 103 -29.98 -29.58 -21.90
N ALA A 104 -29.18 -29.05 -22.84
CA ALA A 104 -29.16 -29.56 -24.20
C ALA A 104 -28.54 -30.97 -24.27
N GLN A 105 -28.90 -31.70 -25.32
CA GLN A 105 -28.52 -33.08 -25.52
C GLN A 105 -27.28 -33.17 -26.43
N SER A 106 -26.27 -33.87 -25.96
CA SER A 106 -25.04 -34.24 -26.65
C SER A 106 -25.18 -35.64 -27.25
N GLU A 107 -24.19 -36.06 -28.05
CA GLU A 107 -24.12 -37.40 -28.63
C GLU A 107 -24.14 -38.52 -27.58
N GLN A 108 -23.77 -38.21 -26.34
CA GLN A 108 -23.63 -39.16 -25.23
C GLN A 108 -24.63 -38.96 -24.08
N GLY A 109 -25.66 -38.11 -24.25
CA GLY A 109 -26.66 -37.80 -23.21
C GLY A 109 -26.76 -36.30 -22.90
N GLY A 110 -27.28 -35.92 -21.73
CA GLY A 110 -27.36 -34.51 -21.33
C GLY A 110 -25.98 -33.89 -21.08
N LEU A 111 -25.74 -32.68 -21.60
CA LEU A 111 -24.45 -31.97 -21.49
C LEU A 111 -23.98 -31.78 -20.04
N PHE A 112 -24.92 -31.58 -19.12
CA PHE A 112 -24.61 -31.47 -17.69
C PHE A 112 -24.02 -32.77 -17.12
N GLU A 113 -24.60 -33.92 -17.43
CA GLU A 113 -24.10 -35.22 -16.98
C GLU A 113 -22.74 -35.56 -17.62
N GLU A 114 -22.56 -35.19 -18.90
CA GLU A 114 -21.26 -35.34 -19.58
C GLU A 114 -20.17 -34.51 -18.90
N SER A 115 -20.47 -33.24 -18.59
CA SER A 115 -19.53 -32.32 -17.94
C SER A 115 -19.19 -32.74 -16.51
N ARG A 116 -20.18 -33.26 -15.77
CA ARG A 116 -19.98 -33.85 -14.44
C ARG A 116 -19.10 -35.09 -14.48
N ARG A 117 -19.26 -35.95 -15.50
CA ARG A 117 -18.42 -37.15 -15.68
C ARG A 117 -16.96 -36.76 -15.97
N ARG A 118 -16.73 -35.84 -16.91
CA ARG A 118 -15.38 -35.33 -17.22
C ARG A 118 -14.72 -34.65 -16.02
N ALA A 119 -15.49 -33.91 -15.22
CA ALA A 119 -14.97 -33.29 -14.00
C ALA A 119 -14.48 -34.34 -12.97
N ARG A 120 -15.15 -35.49 -12.87
CA ARG A 120 -14.68 -36.61 -12.05
C ARG A 120 -13.42 -37.26 -12.62
N GLU A 121 -13.37 -37.47 -13.94
CA GLU A 121 -12.17 -38.00 -14.60
C GLU A 121 -10.93 -37.13 -14.34
N ILE A 122 -11.09 -35.81 -14.31
CA ILE A 122 -10.00 -34.86 -13.97
C ILE A 122 -9.61 -34.92 -12.49
N SER A 123 -10.56 -35.25 -11.60
CA SER A 123 -10.31 -35.36 -10.16
C SER A 123 -9.68 -36.70 -9.77
N ASP A 124 -9.95 -37.76 -10.54
CA ASP A 124 -9.44 -39.12 -10.30
C ASP A 124 -8.10 -39.40 -11.01
N ALA A 125 -7.63 -38.48 -11.87
CA ALA A 125 -6.39 -38.54 -12.64
C ALA A 125 -5.19 -37.90 -11.92
#